data_AF-A0A6L5Q136-F1
#
_entry.id   AF-A0A6L5Q136-F1
#
_cell.length_a   1.000
_cell.length_b   1.000
_cell.length_c   1.000
_cell.angle_alpha   90.00
_cell.angle_beta   90.00
_cell.angle_gamma   90.00
#
_symmetry.space_group_name_H-M   'P 1'
#
loop_
_entity.id
_entity.type
_entity.pdbx_description
1 polymer ?
#
loop_
_entity_poly.entity_id
_entity_poly.type
_entity_poly.pdbx_seq_one_letter_code
_entity_poly.pdbx_strand_id
1 'polypeptide(L)'
;MDIVAFQRWVEEFYEKRSWSQYNSFIRLNFLTEEVGEVSRVVRAIEIGRDRPDEKVKTEEELKQELKEELGDVLSNLIILSKKYDLDLQDIMEAHVTKLSKRFETSK
;
A
#
# COMPACT_ATOMS: atom_id res chain seq x y z
N MET A 1 3.82 9.40 13.18
CA MET A 1 3.74 7.99 13.62
C MET A 1 4.86 7.24 12.94
N ASP A 2 5.58 6.38 13.64
CA ASP A 2 6.57 5.49 13.01
C ASP A 2 5.89 4.24 12.39
N ILE A 3 6.64 3.44 11.64
CA ILE A 3 6.09 2.30 10.90
C ILE A 3 5.55 1.19 11.82
N VAL A 4 6.16 0.99 12.99
CA VAL A 4 5.73 -0.02 13.96
C VAL A 4 4.42 0.41 14.63
N ALA A 5 4.34 1.68 15.02
CA ALA A 5 3.13 2.28 15.54
C ALA A 5 2.00 2.28 14.49
N PHE A 6 2.32 2.51 13.22
CA PHE A 6 1.35 2.42 12.13
C PHE A 6 0.83 1.00 11.93
N GLN A 7 1.71 0.00 11.90
CA GLN A 7 1.32 -1.41 11.80
C GLN A 7 0.33 -1.78 12.91
N ARG A 8 0.68 -1.51 14.17
CA ARG A 8 -0.21 -1.78 15.31
C ARG A 8 -1.56 -1.08 15.18
N TRP A 9 -1.55 0.19 14.78
CA TRP A 9 -2.77 0.95 14.59
C TRP A 9 -3.68 0.33 13.52
N VAL A 10 -3.11 -0.06 12.36
CA VAL A 10 -3.85 -0.71 11.27
C VAL A 10 -4.45 -2.03 11.74
N GLU A 11 -3.65 -2.87 12.38
CA GLU A 11 -4.07 -4.16 12.89
C GLU A 11 -5.26 -4.04 13.86
N GLU A 12 -5.13 -3.18 14.87
CA GLU A 12 -6.20 -2.93 15.84
C GLU A 12 -7.46 -2.33 15.19
N PHE A 13 -7.28 -1.39 14.26
CA PHE A 13 -8.39 -0.71 13.60
C PHE A 13 -9.22 -1.68 12.76
N TYR A 14 -8.56 -2.61 12.07
CA TYR A 14 -9.20 -3.61 11.20
C TYR A 14 -9.83 -4.74 12.02
N GLU A 15 -9.21 -5.16 13.13
CA GLU A 15 -9.80 -6.14 14.05
C GLU A 15 -11.09 -5.63 14.69
N LYS A 16 -11.10 -4.38 15.19
CA LYS A 16 -12.29 -3.77 15.81
C LYS A 16 -13.50 -3.73 14.87
N ARG A 17 -13.29 -3.73 13.56
CA ARG A 17 -14.34 -3.71 12.53
C ARG A 17 -14.66 -5.09 11.97
N SER A 18 -14.05 -6.14 12.50
CA SER A 18 -14.10 -7.50 11.94
C SER A 18 -13.66 -7.54 10.47
N TRP A 19 -12.91 -6.57 9.97
CA TRP A 19 -12.48 -6.59 8.58
C TRP A 19 -11.44 -7.69 8.37
N SER A 20 -10.58 -7.95 9.36
CA SER A 20 -9.56 -9.03 9.32
C SER A 20 -10.11 -10.43 9.02
N GLN A 21 -11.43 -10.65 9.15
CA GLN A 21 -12.10 -11.92 8.86
C GLN A 21 -12.01 -12.35 7.37
N TYR A 22 -11.87 -11.40 6.44
CA TYR A 22 -11.86 -11.72 5.01
C TYR A 22 -10.69 -12.64 4.62
N ASN A 23 -10.97 -13.60 3.73
CA ASN A 23 -9.96 -14.56 3.27
C ASN A 23 -8.90 -13.92 2.36
N SER A 24 -7.82 -14.64 2.07
CA SER A 24 -6.67 -14.09 1.35
C SER A 24 -7.01 -13.66 -0.09
N PHE A 25 -7.97 -14.34 -0.75
CA PHE A 25 -8.41 -13.95 -2.09
C PHE A 25 -9.12 -12.59 -2.07
N ILE A 26 -10.01 -12.39 -1.10
CA ILE A 26 -10.68 -11.08 -0.92
C ILE A 26 -9.66 -10.00 -0.57
N ARG A 27 -8.68 -10.31 0.29
CA ARG A 27 -7.60 -9.36 0.63
C ARG A 27 -6.74 -8.98 -0.56
N LEU A 28 -6.44 -9.93 -1.44
CA LEU A 28 -5.71 -9.65 -2.66
C LEU A 28 -6.51 -8.77 -3.62
N ASN A 29 -7.84 -8.93 -3.68
CA ASN A 29 -8.70 -8.05 -4.46
C ASN A 29 -8.64 -6.62 -3.94
N PHE A 30 -8.81 -6.39 -2.63
CA PHE A 30 -8.68 -5.04 -2.05
C PHE A 30 -7.30 -4.44 -2.32
N LEU A 31 -6.23 -5.18 -2.11
CA LEU A 31 -4.88 -4.71 -2.47
C LEU A 31 -4.78 -4.30 -3.95
N THR A 32 -5.39 -5.06 -4.85
CA THR A 32 -5.39 -4.77 -6.29
C THR A 32 -6.22 -3.53 -6.63
N GLU A 33 -7.34 -3.32 -5.94
CA GLU A 33 -8.17 -2.12 -6.04
C GLU A 33 -7.35 -0.88 -5.64
N GLU A 34 -6.68 -0.90 -4.48
CA GLU A 34 -5.85 0.24 -4.03
C GLU A 34 -4.65 0.51 -4.95
N VAL A 35 -4.04 -0.54 -5.51
CA VAL A 35 -2.98 -0.36 -6.52
C VAL A 35 -3.53 0.29 -7.80
N GLY A 36 -4.77 -0.01 -8.17
CA GLY A 36 -5.48 0.66 -9.26
C GLY A 36 -5.75 2.14 -8.98
N GLU A 37 -6.14 2.45 -7.75
CA GLU A 37 -6.30 3.84 -7.25
C GLU A 37 -4.97 4.61 -7.35
N VAL A 38 -3.88 4.06 -6.81
CA VAL A 38 -2.53 4.64 -6.95
C VAL A 38 -2.18 4.88 -8.42
N SER A 39 -2.42 3.89 -9.29
CA SER A 39 -2.13 4.00 -10.72
C SER A 39 -2.93 5.14 -11.38
N ARG A 40 -4.20 5.29 -11.01
CA ARG A 40 -5.09 6.35 -11.50
C ARG A 40 -4.57 7.74 -11.11
N VAL A 41 -4.10 7.91 -9.88
CA VAL A 41 -3.58 9.20 -9.38
C VAL A 41 -2.23 9.53 -10.01
N VAL A 42 -1.30 8.57 -10.07
CA VAL A 42 0.00 8.76 -10.74
C VAL A 42 -0.20 9.14 -12.21
N ARG A 43 -1.11 8.47 -12.92
CA ARG A 43 -1.45 8.85 -14.30
C ARG A 43 -1.93 10.30 -14.40
N ALA A 44 -2.77 10.75 -13.46
CA ALA A 44 -3.26 12.12 -13.42
C ALA A 44 -2.14 13.15 -13.21
N ILE A 45 -1.16 12.83 -12.36
CA ILE A 45 0.00 13.68 -12.10
C ILE A 45 0.92 13.75 -13.32
N GLU A 46 1.26 12.61 -13.92
CA GLU A 46 2.30 12.52 -14.94
C GLU A 46 1.82 12.95 -16.33
N ILE A 47 0.61 12.53 -16.73
CA ILE A 47 0.12 12.72 -18.10
C ILE A 47 -1.32 13.25 -18.15
N GLY A 48 -1.89 13.62 -17.01
CA GLY A 48 -3.27 14.09 -16.91
C GLY A 48 -4.33 13.02 -17.11
N ARG A 49 -5.59 13.43 -17.02
CA ARG A 49 -6.77 12.58 -17.29
C ARG A 49 -7.72 13.33 -18.21
N ASP A 50 -7.94 12.75 -19.39
CA ASP A 50 -8.92 13.27 -20.35
C ASP A 50 -10.33 12.77 -20.00
N ARG A 51 -10.92 13.38 -18.96
CA ARG A 51 -12.29 13.13 -18.52
C ARG A 51 -13.03 14.45 -18.33
N PRO A 52 -13.86 14.87 -19.30
CA PRO A 52 -14.53 16.17 -19.26
C PRO A 52 -15.59 16.28 -18.15
N ASP A 53 -16.00 15.16 -17.56
CA ASP A 53 -16.93 15.07 -16.43
C ASP A 53 -16.25 15.24 -15.05
N GLU A 54 -14.92 15.17 -14.97
CA GLU A 54 -14.17 15.30 -13.72
C GLU A 54 -13.68 16.74 -13.51
N LYS A 55 -13.76 17.23 -12.27
CA LYS A 55 -13.09 18.50 -11.93
C LYS A 55 -11.58 18.33 -12.05
N VAL A 56 -10.93 19.30 -12.69
CA VAL A 56 -9.47 19.38 -12.73
C VAL A 56 -8.98 19.60 -11.30
N LYS A 57 -8.23 18.61 -10.80
CA LYS A 57 -7.57 18.69 -9.49
C LYS A 57 -6.28 19.48 -9.61
N THR A 58 -5.98 20.25 -8.57
CA THR A 58 -4.68 20.90 -8.39
C THR A 58 -3.60 19.87 -8.10
N GLU A 59 -2.33 20.27 -8.26
CA GLU A 59 -1.19 19.42 -7.92
C GLU A 59 -1.19 19.01 -6.43
N GLU A 60 -1.60 19.92 -5.54
CA GLU A 60 -1.69 19.66 -4.10
C GLU A 60 -2.77 18.63 -3.78
N GLU A 61 -3.94 18.73 -4.42
CA GLU A 61 -5.02 17.74 -4.28
C GLU A 61 -4.59 16.37 -4.78
N LEU A 62 -3.90 16.28 -5.92
CA LEU A 62 -3.39 15.02 -6.46
C LEU A 62 -2.31 14.41 -5.56
N LYS A 63 -1.41 15.21 -5.00
CA LYS A 63 -0.40 14.74 -4.04
C LYS A 63 -1.03 14.25 -2.74
N GLN A 64 -2.11 14.89 -2.30
CA GLN A 64 -2.83 14.45 -1.11
C GLN A 64 -3.57 13.13 -1.37
N GLU A 65 -4.25 13.01 -2.52
CA GLU A 65 -4.89 11.76 -2.95
C GLU A 65 -3.85 10.63 -3.07
N LEU A 66 -2.70 10.88 -3.71
CA LEU A 66 -1.64 9.87 -3.83
C LEU A 66 -1.15 9.38 -2.46
N LYS A 67 -1.05 10.28 -1.48
CA LYS A 67 -0.67 9.92 -0.11
C LYS A 67 -1.70 9.01 0.55
N GLU A 68 -2.99 9.26 0.31
CA GLU A 68 -4.10 8.44 0.82
C GLU A 68 -4.04 7.05 0.19
N GLU A 69 -4.00 6.95 -1.15
CA GLU A 69 -3.99 5.66 -1.85
C GLU A 69 -2.75 4.81 -1.52
N LEU A 70 -1.58 5.44 -1.36
CA LEU A 70 -0.36 4.74 -0.90
C LEU A 70 -0.54 4.19 0.53
N GLY A 71 -1.25 4.92 1.39
CA GLY A 71 -1.60 4.46 2.74
C GLY A 71 -2.53 3.25 2.71
N ASP A 72 -3.47 3.20 1.78
CA ASP A 72 -4.40 2.08 1.61
C ASP A 72 -3.69 0.83 1.09
N VAL A 73 -2.74 0.98 0.16
CA VAL A 73 -1.84 -0.10 -0.25
C VAL A 73 -1.03 -0.64 0.94
N LEU A 74 -0.40 0.24 1.73
CA LEU A 74 0.38 -0.16 2.89
C LEU A 74 -0.47 -0.91 3.92
N SER A 75 -1.68 -0.42 4.19
CA SER A 75 -2.60 -1.04 5.14
C SER A 75 -3.01 -2.44 4.69
N ASN A 76 -3.30 -2.63 3.41
CA ASN A 76 -3.62 -3.95 2.86
C ASN A 76 -2.42 -4.92 2.91
N LEU A 77 -1.20 -4.45 2.67
CA LEU A 77 0.02 -5.27 2.83
C LEU A 77 0.23 -5.73 4.28
N ILE A 78 0.03 -4.83 5.26
CA ILE A 78 0.13 -5.15 6.69
C ILE A 78 -0.91 -6.21 7.09
N ILE A 79 -2.16 -6.07 6.65
CA ILE A 79 -3.21 -7.03 6.99
C ILE A 79 -2.97 -8.38 6.31
N LEU A 80 -2.44 -8.37 5.08
CA LEU A 80 -2.07 -9.58 4.39
C LEU A 80 -0.90 -10.29 5.08
N SER A 81 0.15 -9.56 5.49
CA SER A 81 1.29 -10.16 6.21
C SER A 81 0.84 -10.80 7.53
N LYS A 82 0.02 -10.08 8.32
CA LYS A 82 -0.58 -10.61 9.54
C LYS A 82 -1.37 -11.90 9.32
N LYS A 83 -2.11 -11.99 8.21
CA LYS A 83 -2.91 -13.18 7.88
C LYS A 83 -2.05 -14.43 7.64
N TYR A 84 -0.81 -14.25 7.20
CA TYR A 84 0.16 -15.32 6.98
C TYR A 84 1.16 -15.47 8.12
N ASP A 85 0.92 -14.79 9.25
CA ASP A 85 1.82 -14.77 10.42
C ASP A 85 3.25 -14.32 10.05
N LEU A 86 3.32 -13.30 9.18
CA LEU A 86 4.58 -12.70 8.74
C LEU A 86 4.79 -11.36 9.41
N ASP A 87 5.91 -11.22 10.12
CA ASP A 87 6.36 -9.97 10.70
C ASP A 87 6.85 -8.99 9.61
N LEU A 88 6.49 -7.71 9.75
CA LEU A 88 6.83 -6.69 8.76
C LEU A 88 8.32 -6.37 8.75
N GLN A 89 8.97 -6.36 9.91
CA GLN A 89 10.41 -6.15 10.02
C GLN A 89 11.16 -7.32 9.35
N ASP A 90 10.73 -8.56 9.59
CA ASP A 90 11.29 -9.74 8.92
C ASP A 90 11.14 -9.65 7.39
N ILE A 91 9.98 -9.19 6.88
CA ILE A 91 9.78 -8.95 5.43
C ILE A 91 10.79 -7.92 4.89
N MET A 92 10.99 -6.82 5.61
CA MET A 92 11.93 -5.77 5.20
C MET A 92 13.37 -6.28 5.19
N GLU A 93 13.80 -6.98 6.24
CA GLU A 93 15.14 -7.55 6.36
C GLU A 93 15.41 -8.60 5.27
N ALA A 94 14.42 -9.47 4.98
CA ALA A 94 14.49 -10.44 3.92
C ALA A 94 14.64 -9.78 2.53
N HIS A 95 13.93 -8.68 2.29
CA HIS A 95 14.03 -7.93 1.03
C HIS A 95 15.42 -7.29 0.85
N VAL A 96 15.93 -6.62 1.89
CA VAL A 96 17.28 -6.02 1.87
C VAL A 96 18.33 -7.10 1.63
N THR A 97 18.29 -8.19 2.39
CA THR A 97 19.23 -9.31 2.26
C THR A 97 19.23 -9.89 0.85
N LYS A 98 18.05 -10.05 0.24
CA LYS A 98 17.90 -10.55 -1.12
C LYS A 98 18.52 -9.61 -2.15
N LEU A 99 18.30 -8.30 -2.04
CA LEU A 99 18.87 -7.31 -2.95
C LEU A 99 20.39 -7.19 -2.78
N SER A 100 20.89 -7.13 -1.54
CA SER A 100 22.33 -7.07 -1.25
C SER A 100 23.06 -8.25 -1.87
N LYS A 101 22.57 -9.48 -1.66
CA LYS A 101 23.15 -10.70 -2.27
C LYS A 101 23.12 -10.67 -3.79
N ARG A 102 22.05 -10.14 -4.39
CA ARG A 102 21.91 -10.06 -5.86
C ARG A 102 22.96 -9.16 -6.50
N PHE A 103 23.35 -8.08 -5.83
CA PHE A 103 24.26 -7.07 -6.37
C PHE A 103 25.67 -7.08 -5.74
N GLU A 104 25.93 -7.91 -4.72
CA GLU A 104 27.27 -8.15 -4.16
C GLU A 104 28.26 -8.72 -5.20
N THR A 105 27.76 -9.46 -6.19
CA THR A 105 28.56 -10.02 -7.30
C THR A 105 28.70 -9.09 -8.50
N SER A 106 28.15 -7.88 -8.44
CA SER A 106 28.19 -6.89 -9.54
C SER A 106 29.28 -5.81 -9.38
N LYS A 107 30.28 -6.05 -8.52
CA LYS A 107 31.48 -5.20 -8.39
C LYS A 107 32.64 -5.73 -9.22
#